data_AF-A0A932X502-F1
#
_entry.id   AF-A0A932X502-F1
#
_cell.length_a   1.000
_cell.length_b   1.000
_cell.length_c   1.000
_cell.angle_alpha   90.00
_cell.angle_beta   90.00
_cell.angle_gamma   90.00
#
_symmetry.space_group_name_H-M   'P 1'
#
loop_
_entity.id
_entity.type
_entity.pdbx_description
1 polymer ?
#
loop_
_entity_poly.entity_id
_entity_poly.type
_entity_poly.pdbx_seq_one_letter_code
_entity_poly.pdbx_strand_id
1 'polypeptide(L)' 'MQGQKPSLAARLRTGWAVLGLLMVIEVVEYVLGVTMQRGAWLILAPLAIVGAWPIVQFFMHLPQLWHREEE' A
#
# COMPACT_ATOMS: atom_id res chain seq x y z
N MET A 1 -29.70 12.91 1.53
CA MET A 1 -29.36 11.47 1.58
C MET A 1 -28.12 11.32 2.45
N GLN A 2 -28.26 10.96 3.72
CA GLN A 2 -27.12 10.80 4.64
C GLN A 2 -26.38 9.51 4.27
N GLY A 3 -25.18 9.64 3.71
CA GLY A 3 -24.31 8.51 3.39
C GLY A 3 -24.00 7.72 4.67
N GLN A 4 -24.42 6.45 4.70
CA GLN A 4 -24.12 5.51 5.77
C GLN A 4 -22.60 5.40 5.91
N LYS A 5 -22.02 5.99 6.96
CA LYS A 5 -20.58 5.89 7.22
C LYS A 5 -20.26 4.39 7.38
N PRO A 6 -19.29 3.83 6.64
CA PRO A 6 -18.96 2.42 6.75
C PRO A 6 -18.59 2.10 8.20
N SER A 7 -19.13 0.99 8.71
CA SER A 7 -18.88 0.57 10.09
C SER A 7 -17.38 0.40 10.33
N LEU A 8 -16.93 0.62 11.57
CA LEU A 8 -15.52 0.46 11.97
C LEU A 8 -14.96 -0.90 11.52
N ALA A 9 -15.78 -1.96 11.62
CA ALA A 9 -15.43 -3.30 11.16
C ALA A 9 -15.12 -3.37 9.66
N ALA A 10 -15.87 -2.66 8.81
CA ALA A 10 -15.61 -2.63 7.37
C ALA A 10 -14.28 -1.93 7.05
N ARG A 11 -13.96 -0.83 7.75
CA ARG A 11 -12.67 -0.12 7.60
C ARG A 11 -11.49 -0.98 8.03
N LEU A 12 -11.62 -1.65 9.18
CA LEU A 12 -10.60 -2.57 9.68
C LEU A 12 -10.40 -3.75 8.74
N ARG A 13 -11.47 -4.31 8.15
CA ARG A 13 -11.36 -5.40 7.18
C ARG A 13 -10.58 -4.99 5.94
N THR A 14 -10.80 -3.78 5.43
CA THR A 14 -9.99 -3.23 4.33
C THR A 14 -8.53 -3.06 4.75
N GLY A 15 -8.25 -2.51 5.93
CA GLY A 15 -6.89 -2.38 6.45
C GLY A 15 -6.16 -3.72 6.53
N TRP A 16 -6.81 -4.76 7.06
CA TRP A 16 -6.25 -6.12 7.12
C TRP A 16 -6.03 -6.74 5.75
N ALA A 17 -6.94 -6.54 4.80
CA ALA A 17 -6.78 -7.03 3.44
C ALA A 17 -5.58 -6.36 2.74
N VAL A 18 -5.43 -5.04 2.88
CA VAL A 18 -4.28 -4.31 2.31
C VAL A 18 -2.99 -4.72 3.01
N LEU A 19 -2.99 -4.91 4.33
CA LEU A 19 -1.81 -5.38 5.07
C LEU A 19 -1.36 -6.77 4.60
N GLY A 20 -2.32 -7.69 4.37
CA GLY A 20 -2.03 -9.00 3.79
C GLY A 20 -1.42 -8.92 2.38
N LEU A 21 -1.95 -8.04 1.53
CA LEU A 21 -1.39 -7.79 0.20
C LEU A 21 0.05 -7.26 0.28
N LEU A 22 0.30 -6.29 1.17
CA LEU A 22 1.63 -5.72 1.36
C LEU A 22 2.63 -6.77 1.86
N MET A 23 2.22 -7.61 2.81
CA MET A 23 3.06 -8.72 3.28
C MET A 23 3.48 -9.65 2.13
N VAL A 24 2.57 -9.97 1.21
CA VAL A 24 2.91 -10.80 0.04
C VAL A 24 3.93 -10.11 -0.86
N ILE A 25 3.75 -8.81 -1.13
CA ILE A 25 4.67 -8.02 -1.95
C ILE A 25 6.08 -8.02 -1.33
N GLU A 26 6.18 -7.75 -0.03
CA GLU A 26 7.46 -7.72 0.71
C GLU A 26 8.17 -9.08 0.70
N VAL A 27 7.42 -10.18 0.84
CA VAL A 27 8.00 -11.53 0.73
C VAL A 27 8.57 -11.76 -0.67
N VAL A 28 7.86 -11.33 -1.72
CA VAL A 28 8.34 -11.46 -3.10
C VAL A 28 9.58 -10.60 -3.33
N GLU A 29 9.60 -9.36 -2.83
CA GLU A 29 10.77 -8.48 -2.90
C GLU A 29 11.99 -9.08 -2.20
N TYR A 30 11.79 -9.61 -0.99
CA TYR A 30 12.84 -10.29 -0.26
C TYR A 30 13.40 -11.46 -1.07
N VAL A 31 12.53 -12.34 -1.59
CA VAL A 31 12.95 -13.51 -2.39
C VAL A 31 13.71 -13.07 -3.64
N LEU A 32 13.21 -12.08 -4.38
CA LEU A 32 13.89 -11.57 -5.58
C LEU A 32 15.23 -10.91 -5.24
N GLY A 33 15.29 -10.15 -4.15
CA GLY A 33 16.49 -9.49 -3.66
C GLY A 33 17.59 -10.47 -3.25
N VAL A 34 17.24 -11.60 -2.64
CA VAL A 34 18.24 -12.61 -2.23
C VAL A 34 18.62 -13.56 -3.37
N THR A 35 17.75 -13.78 -4.36
CA THR A 35 18.01 -14.71 -5.48
C THR A 35 18.73 -14.07 -6.66
N MET A 36 18.54 -12.76 -6.90
CA MET A 36 19.16 -12.07 -8.04
C MET A 36 20.34 -11.21 -7.62
N GLN A 37 21.56 -11.59 -8.01
CA GLN A 37 22.79 -10.86 -7.66
C GLN A 37 23.13 -9.66 -8.58
N ARG A 38 22.58 -9.60 -9.81
CA ARG A 38 22.76 -8.46 -10.73
C ARG A 38 21.44 -8.11 -11.42
N GLY A 39 21.14 -6.81 -11.49
CA GLY A 39 19.97 -6.29 -12.22
C GLY A 39 18.63 -6.36 -11.48
N ALA A 40 18.59 -6.95 -10.27
CA ALA A 40 17.37 -7.07 -9.46
C ALA A 40 16.66 -5.73 -9.24
N TRP A 41 17.43 -4.63 -9.14
CA TRP A 41 16.91 -3.28 -8.93
C TRP A 41 15.90 -2.85 -10.00
N LEU A 42 16.00 -3.34 -11.24
CA LEU A 42 15.06 -3.03 -12.32
C LEU A 42 13.65 -3.57 -12.06
N ILE A 43 13.55 -4.64 -11.27
CA ILE A 43 12.29 -5.30 -10.90
C ILE A 43 11.85 -4.82 -9.51
N LEU A 44 12.79 -4.71 -8.57
CA LEU A 44 12.51 -4.28 -7.20
C LEU A 44 12.04 -2.83 -7.13
N ALA A 45 12.60 -1.92 -7.92
CA ALA A 45 12.19 -0.51 -7.91
C ALA A 45 10.69 -0.32 -8.27
N PRO A 46 10.17 -0.86 -9.38
CA PRO A 46 8.74 -0.76 -9.66
C PRO A 46 7.88 -1.54 -8.67
N LEU A 47 8.36 -2.68 -8.15
CA LEU A 47 7.62 -3.45 -7.15
C LEU A 47 7.47 -2.66 -5.83
N ALA A 48 8.52 -1.97 -5.41
CA ALA A 48 8.50 -1.11 -4.24
C ALA A 48 7.54 0.07 -4.39
N ILE A 49 7.42 0.64 -5.61
CA ILE A 49 6.43 1.69 -5.90
C ILE A 49 5.00 1.13 -5.76
N VAL A 50 4.76 -0.06 -6.31
CA VAL A 50 3.46 -0.74 -6.20
C VAL A 50 3.13 -1.09 -4.74
N GLY A 51 4.12 -1.47 -3.92
CA GLY A 51 3.97 -1.70 -2.49
C GLY A 51 3.74 -0.41 -1.69
N ALA A 52 4.44 0.68 -2.02
CA ALA A 52 4.31 1.96 -1.33
C ALA A 52 2.96 2.65 -1.60
N TRP A 53 2.37 2.47 -2.79
CA TRP A 53 1.12 3.12 -3.16
C TRP A 53 -0.07 2.81 -2.21
N PRO A 54 -0.40 1.54 -1.91
CA PRO A 54 -1.42 1.21 -0.91
C PRO A 54 -1.11 1.76 0.48
N ILE A 55 0.16 1.85 0.87
CA ILE A 55 0.56 2.43 2.16
C ILE A 55 0.16 3.90 2.20
N VAL A 56 0.49 4.65 1.15
CA VAL A 56 0.15 6.07 1.02
C VAL A 56 -1.36 6.28 1.05
N GLN A 57 -2.13 5.43 0.38
CA GLN A 57 -3.59 5.59 0.24
C GLN A 57 -4.39 5.15 1.46
N PHE A 58 -4.02 4.03 2.09
CA PHE A 58 -4.84 3.38 3.11
C PHE A 58 -4.33 3.57 4.54
N PHE A 59 -3.02 3.82 4.71
CA PHE A 59 -2.40 3.94 6.03
C PHE A 59 -1.88 5.36 6.31
N MET A 60 -1.39 6.06 5.29
CA MET A 60 -1.02 7.46 5.42
C MET A 60 -2.22 8.37 5.13
N HIS A 61 -2.24 9.53 5.80
CA HIS A 61 -3.27 10.54 5.59
C HIS A 61 -2.91 11.53 4.45
N LEU A 62 -1.86 11.23 3.69
CA LEU A 62 -1.35 12.07 2.60
C LEU A 62 -2.42 12.46 1.57
N PRO A 63 -3.31 11.55 1.12
CA PRO A 63 -4.38 11.93 0.19
C PRO A 63 -5.34 12.97 0.79
N GLN A 64 -5.60 12.89 2.10
CA GLN A 64 -6.49 13.83 2.78
C GLN A 64 -5.82 15.18 3.06
N LEU A 65 -4.49 15.21 3.20
CA LEU A 65 -3.72 16.45 3.33
C LEU A 65 -3.62 17.19 2.00
N TRP A 66 -3.38 16.47 0.90
CA TRP A 66 -3.28 17.06 -0.44
C TRP A 66 -4.58 17.76 -0.88
N HIS A 67 -5.74 17.17 -0.59
CA HIS A 67 -7.03 17.78 -0.92
C HIS A 67 -7.43 18.93 0.01
N ARG A 68 -6.72 19.12 1.13
CA ARG A 68 -6.99 20.21 2.07
C ARG A 68 -6.24 21.50 1.73
N GLU A 69 -5.27 21.43 0.83
CA GLU A 69 -4.55 22.60 0.31
C GLU A 69 -5.26 23.25 -0.89
N GLU A 70 -6.29 22.59 -1.45
CA GLU A 70 -7.10 23.10 -2.57
C GLU A 70 -8.38 23.83 -2.13
N GLU A 71 -8.68 23.90 -0.83
CA GLU A 71 -9.74 24.73 -0.21
C GLU A 71 -9.16 25.90 0.59
#